data_AF-A0A7S0EEE3-F1
#
_entry.id   AF-A0A7S0EEE3-F1
#
_cell.length_a   1.000
_cell.length_b   1.000
_cell.length_c   1.000
_cell.angle_alpha   90.00
_cell.angle_beta   90.00
_cell.angle_gamma   90.00
#
_symmetry.space_group_name_H-M   'P 1'
#
loop_
_entity.id
_entity.type
_entity.pdbx_description
1 polymer ?
#
loop_
_entity_poly.entity_id
_entity_poly.type
_entity_poly.pdbx_seq_one_letter_code
_entity_poly.pdbx_strand_id
1 'polypeptide(L)'
;SKVSLGEVSGCAQTSTGNVRCWGNNAKGQAGYTSSSVSTLSTALKDLPNLNFSTTCNVVDISTSTSCTCVLFDCGKIKCFGVNGDGQLGLGSISWSAMPQDFTNLGT
;
A
#
# COMPACT_ATOMS: atom_id res chain seq x y z
N SER A 1 -7.54 -14.55 -1.23
CA SER A 1 -7.14 -13.54 -2.23
C SER A 1 -7.99 -12.30 -2.06
N LYS A 2 -7.36 -11.13 -2.04
CA LYS A 2 -8.01 -9.82 -1.89
C LYS A 2 -7.68 -8.95 -3.10
N VAL A 3 -8.63 -8.12 -3.53
CA VAL A 3 -8.43 -7.09 -4.53
C VAL A 3 -9.14 -5.82 -4.06
N SER A 4 -8.49 -4.68 -4.24
CA SER A 4 -8.99 -3.37 -3.83
C SER A 4 -8.69 -2.36 -4.92
N LEU A 5 -9.72 -1.63 -5.36
CA LEU A 5 -9.64 -0.68 -6.46
C LEU A 5 -9.92 0.73 -5.94
N GLY A 6 -9.03 1.66 -6.26
CA GLY A 6 -9.27 3.09 -6.18
C GLY A 6 -9.69 3.64 -7.55
N GLU A 7 -9.79 4.96 -7.64
CA GLU A 7 -10.22 5.65 -8.87
C GLU A 7 -9.24 5.47 -10.03
N VAL A 8 -7.92 5.49 -9.73
CA VAL A 8 -6.85 5.44 -10.74
C VAL A 8 -5.76 4.41 -10.42
N SER A 9 -5.95 3.60 -9.37
CA SER A 9 -5.01 2.57 -8.92
C SER A 9 -5.74 1.33 -8.41
N GLY A 10 -5.05 0.21 -8.34
CA GLY A 10 -5.57 -1.03 -7.78
C GLY A 10 -4.47 -1.85 -7.14
N CYS A 11 -4.84 -2.68 -6.18
CA CYS A 11 -3.94 -3.56 -5.46
C CYS A 11 -4.57 -4.94 -5.29
N ALA A 12 -3.79 -6.00 -5.41
CA ALA A 12 -4.23 -7.36 -5.14
C ALA A 12 -3.19 -8.16 -4.37
N GLN A 13 -3.70 -9.05 -3.53
CA GLN A 13 -2.89 -10.06 -2.86
C GLN A 13 -2.63 -11.24 -3.80
N THR A 14 -1.37 -11.63 -3.94
CA THR A 14 -0.94 -12.79 -4.72
C THR A 14 -1.22 -14.10 -3.98
N SER A 15 -1.08 -15.23 -4.68
CA SER A 15 -1.16 -16.57 -4.06
C SER A 15 -0.05 -16.83 -3.04
N THR A 16 1.04 -16.05 -3.07
CA THR A 16 2.15 -16.13 -2.10
C THR A 16 1.95 -15.23 -0.89
N GLY A 17 0.79 -14.55 -0.78
CA GLY A 17 0.49 -13.64 0.34
C GLY A 17 1.04 -12.22 0.20
N ASN A 18 1.90 -11.96 -0.80
CA ASN A 18 2.41 -10.63 -1.12
C ASN A 18 1.31 -9.75 -1.74
N VAL A 19 1.56 -8.44 -1.83
CA VAL A 19 0.65 -7.49 -2.49
C VAL A 19 1.34 -6.86 -3.68
N ARG A 20 0.61 -6.75 -4.80
CA ARG A 20 1.04 -6.00 -5.99
C ARG A 20 0.04 -4.90 -6.26
N CYS A 21 0.54 -3.72 -6.60
CA CYS A 21 -0.28 -2.57 -6.95
C CYS A 21 0.07 -2.04 -8.34
N TRP A 22 -0.94 -1.52 -9.03
CA TRP A 22 -0.86 -0.99 -10.38
C TRP A 22 -1.67 0.32 -10.50
N GLY A 23 -1.50 1.01 -11.63
CA GLY A 23 -2.13 2.31 -11.90
C GLY A 23 -1.27 3.50 -11.48
N ASN A 24 -1.89 4.67 -11.28
CA ASN A 24 -1.20 5.93 -11.03
C ASN A 24 -0.15 5.82 -9.91
N ASN A 25 1.07 6.31 -10.16
CA ASN A 25 2.14 6.33 -9.18
C ASN A 25 2.85 7.70 -9.08
N ALA A 26 2.20 8.78 -9.51
CA ALA A 26 2.79 10.13 -9.51
C ALA A 26 3.17 10.62 -8.09
N LYS A 27 2.56 10.05 -7.06
CA LYS A 27 2.78 10.31 -5.64
C LYS A 27 2.90 9.02 -4.84
N GLY A 28 3.37 7.94 -5.45
CA GLY A 28 3.63 6.70 -4.73
C GLY A 28 2.42 5.80 -4.46
N GLN A 29 1.27 6.04 -5.10
CA GLN A 29 0.03 5.32 -4.83
C GLN A 29 0.08 3.82 -5.21
N ALA A 30 1.06 3.41 -6.01
CA ALA A 30 1.35 2.01 -6.30
C ALA A 30 2.47 1.42 -5.40
N GLY A 31 3.02 2.20 -4.47
CA GLY A 31 3.88 1.72 -3.38
C GLY A 31 5.33 1.43 -3.74
N TYR A 32 5.85 2.03 -4.82
CA TYR A 32 7.26 1.98 -5.20
C TYR A 32 7.80 3.35 -5.64
N THR A 33 9.12 3.54 -5.57
CA THR A 33 9.80 4.84 -5.75
C THR A 33 9.87 5.35 -7.20
N SER A 34 9.64 4.49 -8.19
CA SER A 34 9.62 4.87 -9.61
C SER A 34 8.31 5.56 -9.98
N SER A 35 8.36 6.82 -10.40
CA SER A 35 7.19 7.57 -10.90
C SER A 35 6.58 6.98 -12.19
N SER A 36 7.34 6.14 -12.90
CA SER A 36 6.86 5.45 -14.10
C SER A 36 5.94 4.29 -13.71
N VAL A 37 4.69 4.37 -14.14
CA VAL A 37 3.71 3.29 -14.04
C VAL A 37 4.02 2.27 -15.14
N SER A 38 4.32 1.03 -14.77
CA SER A 38 4.38 -0.02 -15.78
C SER A 38 2.97 -0.48 -16.12
N THR A 39 2.60 -0.39 -17.39
CA THR A 39 1.31 -0.89 -17.91
C THR A 39 1.33 -2.39 -18.18
N LEU A 40 2.49 -3.05 -18.06
CA LEU A 40 2.64 -4.49 -18.25
C LEU A 40 2.46 -5.23 -16.92
N SER A 41 1.56 -6.22 -16.90
CA SER A 41 1.34 -7.08 -15.74
C SER A 41 2.59 -7.83 -15.28
N THR A 42 3.49 -8.17 -16.21
CA THR A 42 4.77 -8.87 -15.95
C THR A 42 5.81 -7.99 -15.24
N ALA A 43 5.61 -6.68 -15.23
CA ALA A 43 6.49 -5.74 -14.55
C ALA A 43 5.98 -5.35 -13.16
N LEU A 44 4.80 -5.84 -12.75
CA LEU A 44 4.29 -5.61 -11.40
C LEU A 44 5.16 -6.35 -10.39
N LYS A 45 5.72 -5.58 -9.46
CA LYS A 45 6.56 -6.08 -8.39
C LYS A 45 5.75 -6.20 -7.11
N ASP A 46 6.14 -7.14 -6.26
CA ASP A 46 5.64 -7.20 -4.90
C ASP A 46 6.00 -5.90 -4.18
N LEU A 47 5.07 -5.38 -3.39
CA LEU A 47 5.26 -4.15 -2.64
C LEU A 47 6.48 -4.31 -1.70
N PRO A 48 7.45 -3.39 -1.75
CA PRO A 48 8.57 -3.40 -0.83
C PRO A 48 8.08 -3.04 0.58
N ASN A 49 8.83 -3.46 1.60
CA ASN A 49 8.56 -3.13 3.00
C ASN A 49 7.15 -3.51 3.49
N LEU A 50 6.51 -4.52 2.88
CA LEU A 50 5.19 -4.98 3.33
C LEU A 50 5.27 -5.95 4.51
N ASN A 51 6.45 -6.48 4.84
CA ASN A 51 6.59 -7.49 5.88
C ASN A 51 6.85 -6.85 7.25
N PHE A 52 6.07 -7.24 8.25
CA PHE A 52 6.37 -6.97 9.67
C PHE A 52 7.14 -8.12 10.34
N SER A 53 6.76 -9.35 10.01
CA SER A 53 7.28 -10.61 10.54
C SER A 53 6.89 -11.74 9.57
N THR A 54 7.55 -12.90 9.64
CA THR A 54 7.13 -14.12 8.92
C THR A 54 5.77 -14.65 9.36
N THR A 55 5.21 -14.15 10.47
CA THR A 55 3.92 -14.57 11.04
C THR A 55 2.79 -13.56 10.87
N CYS A 56 3.05 -12.39 10.30
CA CYS A 56 2.03 -11.36 10.07
C CYS A 56 1.56 -11.41 8.60
N ASN A 57 0.36 -11.94 8.36
CA ASN A 57 -0.17 -12.10 7.01
C ASN A 57 -1.12 -10.97 6.65
N VAL A 58 -1.12 -10.58 5.38
CA VAL A 58 -2.10 -9.63 4.85
C VAL A 58 -3.49 -10.24 4.90
N VAL A 59 -4.40 -9.57 5.63
CA VAL A 59 -5.82 -9.97 5.76
C VAL A 59 -6.77 -9.03 5.06
N ASP A 60 -6.36 -7.78 4.80
CA ASP A 60 -7.17 -6.84 4.04
C ASP A 60 -6.35 -5.75 3.33
N ILE A 61 -6.93 -5.17 2.28
CA ILE A 61 -6.35 -4.09 1.49
C ILE A 61 -7.44 -3.03 1.23
N SER A 62 -7.18 -1.79 1.62
CA SER A 62 -8.05 -0.65 1.33
C SER A 62 -7.33 0.36 0.45
N THR A 63 -7.87 0.61 -0.73
CA THR A 63 -7.37 1.57 -1.70
C THR A 63 -8.38 2.70 -1.86
N SER A 64 -7.94 3.93 -1.66
CA SER A 64 -8.71 5.15 -1.95
C SER A 64 -8.32 5.74 -3.31
N THR A 65 -8.81 6.93 -3.66
CA THR A 65 -8.38 7.65 -4.88
C THR A 65 -6.85 7.78 -4.98
N SER A 66 -6.14 7.87 -3.86
CA SER A 66 -4.72 8.23 -3.89
C SER A 66 -3.83 7.62 -2.80
N CYS A 67 -4.39 6.78 -1.93
CA CYS A 67 -3.69 6.16 -0.80
C CYS A 67 -4.14 4.73 -0.62
N THR A 68 -3.23 3.88 -0.17
CA THR A 68 -3.49 2.46 0.06
C THR A 68 -2.99 2.09 1.45
N CYS A 69 -3.82 1.35 2.19
CA CYS A 69 -3.46 0.74 3.45
C CYS A 69 -3.64 -0.77 3.41
N VAL A 70 -2.76 -1.48 4.10
CA VAL A 70 -2.74 -2.95 4.19
C VAL A 70 -2.82 -3.34 5.66
N LEU A 71 -3.81 -4.17 5.99
CA LEU A 71 -4.04 -4.71 7.34
C LEU A 71 -3.47 -6.12 7.45
N PHE A 72 -2.85 -6.39 8.59
CA PHE A 72 -2.28 -7.69 8.93
C PHE A 72 -3.06 -8.37 10.06
N ASP A 73 -3.07 -9.70 10.08
CA ASP A 73 -3.71 -10.52 11.13
C ASP A 73 -3.18 -10.22 12.54
N CYS A 74 -1.93 -9.77 12.64
CA CYS A 74 -1.29 -9.34 13.89
C CYS A 74 -1.67 -7.91 14.34
N GLY A 75 -2.69 -7.30 13.71
CA GLY A 75 -3.23 -5.98 14.08
C GLY A 75 -2.37 -4.79 13.66
N LYS A 76 -1.32 -5.02 12.86
CA LYS A 76 -0.49 -3.96 12.29
C LYS A 76 -1.10 -3.45 10.98
N ILE A 77 -0.78 -2.21 10.62
CA ILE A 77 -1.19 -1.58 9.36
C ILE A 77 0.01 -0.89 8.73
N LYS A 78 0.14 -0.99 7.40
CA LYS A 78 1.02 -0.12 6.62
C LYS A 78 0.23 0.69 5.62
N CYS A 79 0.55 1.98 5.49
CA CYS A 79 -0.09 2.89 4.55
C CYS A 79 0.93 3.59 3.64
N PHE A 80 0.54 3.90 2.41
CA PHE A 80 1.36 4.61 1.42
C PHE A 80 0.50 5.38 0.41
N GLY A 81 1.13 6.28 -0.34
CA GLY A 81 0.50 7.15 -1.33
C GLY A 81 0.50 8.61 -0.91
N VAL A 82 -0.52 9.36 -1.36
CA VAL A 82 -0.69 10.78 -1.05
C VAL A 82 -0.91 10.97 0.45
N ASN A 83 -0.45 12.11 0.98
CA ASN A 83 -0.61 12.40 2.40
C ASN A 83 -0.81 13.90 2.69
N GLY A 84 -1.19 14.69 1.67
CA GLY A 84 -1.31 16.14 1.81
C GLY A 84 -2.32 16.58 2.87
N ASP A 85 -3.31 15.73 3.15
CA ASP A 85 -4.36 15.92 4.14
C ASP A 85 -4.11 15.11 5.43
N GLY A 86 -2.94 14.49 5.57
CA GLY A 86 -2.60 13.62 6.70
C GLY A 86 -3.27 12.25 6.67
N GLN A 87 -3.82 11.83 5.53
CA GLN A 87 -4.62 10.62 5.40
C GLN A 87 -3.86 9.30 5.63
N LEU A 88 -2.52 9.33 5.69
CA LEU A 88 -1.71 8.17 6.08
C LEU A 88 -1.55 8.03 7.60
N GLY A 89 -1.92 9.04 8.40
CA GLY A 89 -1.84 9.00 9.86
C GLY A 89 -0.41 8.88 10.42
N LEU A 90 0.60 9.33 9.67
CA LEU A 90 2.03 9.18 10.02
C LEU A 90 2.58 10.31 10.90
N GLY A 91 1.72 11.18 11.46
CA GLY A 91 2.15 12.40 12.16
C GLY A 91 2.85 13.42 11.25
N SER A 92 2.73 13.28 9.93
CA SER A 92 3.23 14.23 8.92
C SER A 92 2.26 14.30 7.75
N ILE A 93 2.44 15.30 6.88
CA ILE A 93 1.69 15.47 5.62
C ILE A 93 2.50 15.15 4.36
N SER A 94 3.71 14.60 4.54
CA SER A 94 4.55 14.18 3.42
C SER A 94 4.00 12.89 2.83
N TRP A 95 3.81 12.86 1.51
CA TRP A 95 3.43 11.64 0.79
C TRP A 95 4.50 10.57 0.98
N SER A 96 4.10 9.30 0.88
CA SER A 96 5.03 8.18 0.98
C SER A 96 4.96 7.29 -0.24
N ALA A 97 6.10 7.13 -0.92
CA ALA A 97 6.25 6.22 -2.04
C ALA A 97 6.16 4.75 -1.66
N MET A 98 6.38 4.41 -0.40
CA MET A 98 6.51 3.04 0.08
C MET A 98 5.64 2.81 1.31
N PRO A 99 5.14 1.59 1.56
CA PRO A 99 4.43 1.23 2.78
C PRO A 99 5.19 1.70 4.03
N GLN A 100 4.54 2.55 4.83
CA GLN A 100 5.01 3.01 6.13
C GLN A 100 4.14 2.44 7.23
N ASP A 101 4.74 2.18 8.38
CA ASP A 101 4.02 1.67 9.53
C ASP A 101 3.06 2.75 10.02
N PHE A 102 1.77 2.40 10.09
CA PHE A 102 0.79 3.25 10.72
C PHE A 102 1.06 3.27 12.23
N THR A 103 1.17 4.45 12.80
CA THR A 103 1.37 4.65 14.24
C THR A 103 0.08 5.15 14.88
N ASN A 104 -0.26 4.64 16.07
CA ASN A 104 -1.36 5.12 16.91
C ASN A 104 -2.79 4.86 16.39
N LEU A 105 -3.32 3.65 16.58
CA LEU A 105 -4.77 3.42 16.58
C LEU A 105 -5.43 3.65 17.95
N GLY A 106 -4.63 3.91 18.99
CA GLY A 106 -5.09 3.81 20.37
C GLY A 106 -5.37 2.36 20.74
N THR A 107 -4.74 1.88 21.80
CA THR A 107 -5.23 0.72 22.56
C THR A 107 -5.92 1.24 23.79
#